data_AF-A0A1L7ULY6-F1
#
_entry.id   AF-A0A1L7ULY6-F1
#
_cell.length_a   1.000
_cell.length_b   1.000
_cell.length_c   1.000
_cell.angle_alpha   90.00
_cell.angle_beta   90.00
_cell.angle_gamma   90.00
#
_symmetry.space_group_name_H-M   'P 1'
#
loop_
_entity.id
_entity.type
_entity.pdbx_description
1 polymer ?
#
loop_
_entity_poly.entity_id
_entity_poly.type
_entity_poly.pdbx_seq_one_letter_code
_entity_poly.pdbx_strand_id
1 'polypeptide(L)'
;MEHIELDDGRLVCSSHGLVICGRCCVDYSFMDNGSENSDDEPYQPANVSSRLKLSQNNAFNELDFSPRKGTGKVLPTVFMPPSSATTHTLFPAGTSLRAIPEVTRFIHHDDPRTFLIYTDGACLNNGQENPRAGWAFVFRPRQSNATTYVAGRLENKGPFGDEQSQTSNRAELRAIIGALRFRNWNGEGFTRLVFATDSEYVVKGATAWVSGWLRKGWKTSSGDRVKNRDLWEALLGELERWNVHGMRIQFWKIPREWNIEADELAKEAARGTNNDEFTQPLGVLC
;
A
#
# COMPACT_ATOMS: atom_id res chain seq x y z
N MET A 1 -9.42 -15.59 12.75
CA MET A 1 -9.59 -15.27 11.33
C MET A 1 -10.00 -16.57 10.67
N GLU A 2 -11.23 -16.68 10.16
CA GLU A 2 -11.81 -17.95 9.73
C GLU A 2 -11.34 -18.30 8.31
N HIS A 3 -11.05 -19.57 8.07
CA HIS A 3 -10.82 -20.14 6.74
C HIS A 3 -12.04 -20.98 6.35
N ILE A 4 -12.22 -21.20 5.05
CA ILE A 4 -13.18 -22.18 4.52
C ILE A 4 -12.35 -23.27 3.86
N GLU A 5 -12.63 -24.53 4.19
CA GLU A 5 -12.11 -25.68 3.45
C GLU A 5 -13.04 -25.93 2.24
N LEU A 6 -12.45 -25.98 1.06
CA LEU A 6 -13.15 -26.33 -0.17
C LEU A 6 -13.29 -27.86 -0.28
N ASP A 7 -14.19 -28.33 -1.15
CA ASP A 7 -14.43 -29.76 -1.36
C ASP A 7 -13.17 -30.54 -1.82
N ASP A 8 -12.17 -29.84 -2.36
CA ASP A 8 -10.87 -30.39 -2.77
C ASP A 8 -9.79 -30.33 -1.68
N GLY A 9 -10.17 -30.00 -0.44
CA GLY A 9 -9.27 -29.93 0.73
C GLY A 9 -8.46 -28.63 0.82
N ARG A 10 -8.53 -27.75 -0.16
CA ARG A 10 -7.81 -26.47 -0.11
C ARG A 10 -8.48 -25.51 0.88
N LEU A 11 -7.65 -24.82 1.66
CA LEU A 11 -8.13 -23.75 2.52
C LEU A 11 -8.11 -22.40 1.78
N VAL A 12 -9.19 -21.64 1.94
CA VAL A 12 -9.31 -20.28 1.44
C VAL A 12 -9.72 -19.31 2.53
N CYS A 13 -9.37 -18.05 2.35
CA CYS A 13 -9.85 -16.97 3.21
C CYS A 13 -11.38 -16.92 3.21
N SER A 14 -12.01 -17.06 4.38
CA SER A 14 -13.47 -17.06 4.50
C SER A 14 -14.14 -15.81 3.91
N SER A 15 -13.46 -14.67 4.00
CA SER A 15 -13.99 -13.38 3.55
C SER A 15 -13.84 -13.13 2.05
N HIS A 16 -12.94 -13.84 1.35
CA HIS A 16 -12.59 -13.53 -0.03
C HIS A 16 -12.49 -14.75 -0.96
N GLY A 17 -12.56 -15.96 -0.44
CA GLY A 17 -12.44 -17.20 -1.23
C GLY A 17 -11.09 -17.39 -1.91
N LEU A 18 -10.04 -16.69 -1.46
CA LEU A 18 -8.70 -16.78 -2.03
C LEU A 18 -7.80 -17.66 -1.14
N VAL A 19 -7.11 -18.64 -1.76
CA VAL A 19 -6.04 -19.43 -1.11
C VAL A 19 -4.95 -18.49 -0.62
N ILE A 20 -4.56 -17.57 -1.49
CA ILE A 20 -3.58 -16.52 -1.21
C ILE A 20 -4.32 -15.18 -1.20
N CYS A 21 -4.64 -14.68 -0.01
CA CYS A 21 -5.44 -13.49 0.17
C CYS A 21 -4.61 -12.30 0.68
N GLY A 22 -4.14 -11.47 -0.24
CA GLY A 22 -3.47 -10.20 0.10
C GLY A 22 -4.36 -9.17 0.82
N ARG A 23 -5.69 -9.36 0.80
CA ARG A 23 -6.66 -8.50 1.48
C ARG A 23 -6.88 -8.86 2.94
N CYS A 24 -6.76 -10.13 3.29
CA CYS A 24 -6.78 -10.58 4.68
C CYS A 24 -5.39 -10.82 5.24
N CYS A 25 -4.34 -10.62 4.42
CA CYS A 25 -2.98 -10.96 4.79
C CYS A 25 -2.92 -12.41 5.26
N VAL A 26 -3.43 -13.34 4.46
CA VAL A 26 -3.33 -14.77 4.75
C VAL A 26 -2.92 -15.49 3.47
N ASP A 27 -2.05 -16.45 3.62
CA ASP A 27 -1.65 -17.38 2.57
C ASP A 27 -1.94 -18.77 3.12
N TYR A 28 -2.81 -19.54 2.49
CA TYR A 28 -3.12 -20.91 2.90
C TYR A 28 -2.42 -21.96 2.01
N SER A 29 -1.59 -21.53 1.05
CA SER A 29 -0.89 -22.43 0.12
C SER A 29 0.09 -23.37 0.84
N PHE A 30 0.56 -22.99 2.04
CA PHE A 30 1.47 -23.82 2.83
C PHE A 30 0.82 -25.09 3.41
N MET A 31 -0.51 -25.18 3.41
CA MET A 31 -1.23 -26.36 3.91
C MET A 31 -1.54 -27.40 2.82
N ASP A 32 -1.14 -27.15 1.57
CA ASP A 32 -1.34 -28.07 0.42
C ASP A 32 -0.37 -29.27 0.42
N ASN A 33 0.35 -29.50 1.52
CA ASN A 33 1.24 -30.66 1.69
C ASN A 33 0.46 -31.88 2.19
N GLY A 34 -0.36 -32.45 1.31
CA GLY A 34 -1.06 -33.71 1.52
C GLY A 34 -0.64 -34.78 0.51
N SER A 35 0.32 -35.62 0.92
CA SER A 35 0.71 -36.95 0.40
C SER A 35 1.14 -37.09 -1.08
N GLU A 36 2.38 -37.55 -1.26
CA GLU A 36 2.76 -38.39 -2.40
C GLU A 36 1.74 -39.54 -2.53
N ASN A 37 1.06 -39.64 -3.68
CA ASN A 37 0.78 -40.90 -4.36
C ASN A 37 0.42 -40.64 -5.83
N SER A 38 0.98 -41.51 -6.65
CA SER A 38 0.87 -41.59 -8.11
C SER A 38 -0.56 -41.77 -8.61
N ASP A 39 -0.92 -41.11 -9.72
CA ASP A 39 -1.30 -41.75 -10.98
C ASP A 39 -1.87 -40.70 -11.97
N ASP A 40 -1.43 -40.80 -13.23
CA ASP A 40 -1.79 -39.91 -14.34
C ASP A 40 -3.29 -39.97 -14.69
N GLU A 41 -4.02 -38.83 -14.59
CA GLU A 41 -5.14 -38.52 -15.50
C GLU A 41 -5.37 -37.00 -15.64
N PRO A 42 -5.59 -36.47 -16.86
CA PRO A 42 -5.84 -35.04 -17.06
C PRO A 42 -7.32 -34.68 -16.79
N TYR A 43 -7.57 -33.99 -15.68
CA TYR A 43 -8.91 -33.51 -15.28
C TYR A 43 -9.39 -32.28 -16.08
N GLN A 44 -10.60 -32.36 -16.62
CA GLN A 44 -11.34 -31.27 -17.29
C GLN A 44 -12.21 -30.51 -16.27
N PRO A 45 -12.29 -29.16 -16.30
CA PRO A 45 -13.04 -28.42 -15.29
C PRO A 45 -14.55 -28.57 -15.50
N ALA A 46 -15.22 -29.26 -14.57
CA ALA A 46 -16.67 -29.27 -14.48
C ALA A 46 -17.21 -27.99 -13.80
N ASN A 47 -18.26 -27.45 -14.40
CA ASN A 47 -19.04 -26.29 -13.99
C ASN A 47 -19.47 -26.37 -12.51
N VAL A 48 -18.89 -25.55 -11.63
CA VAL A 48 -19.38 -25.37 -10.25
C VAL A 48 -20.37 -24.21 -10.22
N SER A 49 -21.54 -24.45 -10.81
CA SER A 49 -22.76 -23.74 -10.43
C SER A 49 -23.72 -24.76 -9.86
N SER A 50 -23.65 -24.97 -8.55
CA SER A 50 -24.84 -25.14 -7.71
C SER A 50 -24.47 -25.60 -6.30
N ARG A 51 -25.10 -24.95 -5.32
CA ARG A 51 -25.28 -25.34 -3.91
C ARG A 51 -24.13 -25.09 -2.94
N LEU A 52 -23.96 -23.82 -2.60
CA LEU A 52 -23.93 -23.39 -1.19
C LEU A 52 -24.86 -22.18 -1.05
N LYS A 53 -26.08 -22.41 -0.53
CA LYS A 53 -26.96 -21.33 -0.08
C LYS A 53 -26.40 -20.81 1.25
N LEU A 54 -25.33 -20.02 1.18
CA LEU A 54 -24.98 -19.11 2.27
C LEU A 54 -26.07 -18.06 2.35
N SER A 55 -26.56 -17.82 3.57
CA SER A 55 -27.60 -16.84 3.88
C SER A 55 -27.32 -15.52 3.15
N GLN A 56 -28.30 -15.03 2.39
CA GLN A 56 -28.23 -13.82 1.56
C GLN A 56 -28.21 -12.52 2.38
N ASN A 57 -27.52 -12.51 3.51
CA ASN A 57 -27.28 -11.33 4.34
C ASN A 57 -25.77 -11.15 4.58
N ASN A 58 -25.00 -11.04 3.50
CA ASN A 58 -23.58 -10.65 3.57
C ASN A 58 -23.43 -9.20 3.09
N ALA A 59 -23.65 -8.26 4.01
CA ALA A 59 -23.27 -6.85 3.86
C ALA A 59 -21.75 -6.62 3.65
N PHE A 60 -20.96 -7.69 3.49
CA PHE A 60 -19.51 -7.69 3.31
C PHE A 60 -19.04 -8.06 1.89
N ASN A 61 -19.94 -8.51 1.01
CA ASN A 61 -19.61 -8.84 -0.39
C ASN A 61 -19.50 -7.60 -1.33
N GLU A 62 -19.67 -6.38 -0.80
CA GLU A 62 -19.61 -5.11 -1.54
C GLU A 62 -18.44 -4.20 -1.11
N LEU A 63 -17.26 -4.77 -0.82
CA LEU A 63 -16.07 -3.93 -0.70
C LEU A 63 -15.57 -3.60 -2.11
N ASP A 64 -16.09 -2.51 -2.68
CA ASP A 64 -15.55 -1.89 -3.89
C ASP A 64 -14.17 -1.27 -3.60
N PHE A 65 -13.11 -1.92 -4.09
CA PHE A 65 -11.72 -1.46 -3.95
C PHE A 65 -11.29 -0.49 -5.05
N SER A 66 -12.19 -0.06 -5.92
CA SER A 66 -11.90 0.99 -6.90
C SER A 66 -11.34 2.22 -6.19
N PRO A 67 -10.35 2.92 -6.77
CA PRO A 67 -9.90 4.20 -6.22
C PRO A 67 -11.10 5.11 -6.00
N ARG A 68 -11.16 5.76 -4.83
CA ARG A 68 -12.24 6.68 -4.47
C ARG A 68 -11.68 8.07 -4.28
N LYS A 69 -12.46 9.09 -4.66
CA LYS A 69 -12.14 10.49 -4.37
C LYS A 69 -12.51 10.77 -2.92
N GLY A 70 -11.51 10.97 -2.06
CA GLY A 70 -11.73 11.31 -0.67
C GLY A 70 -12.26 12.72 -0.48
N THR A 71 -13.02 12.91 0.59
CA THR A 71 -13.63 14.20 0.92
C THR A 71 -12.70 15.14 1.69
N GLY A 72 -11.65 14.59 2.30
CA GLY A 72 -10.73 15.31 3.17
C GLY A 72 -11.28 15.55 4.57
N LYS A 73 -12.29 14.78 4.99
CA LYS A 73 -12.82 14.80 6.37
C LYS A 73 -11.84 14.18 7.36
N VAL A 74 -11.01 13.26 6.88
CA VAL A 74 -9.92 12.65 7.63
C VAL A 74 -8.61 13.14 7.03
N LEU A 75 -7.78 13.74 7.87
CA LEU A 75 -6.44 14.19 7.50
C LEU A 75 -5.40 13.50 8.37
N PRO A 76 -4.21 13.20 7.82
CA PRO A 76 -3.13 12.59 8.56
C PRO A 76 -2.43 13.67 9.41
N THR A 77 -1.62 13.24 10.38
CA THR A 77 -0.82 14.17 11.20
C THR A 77 0.67 14.03 10.92
N VAL A 78 1.45 15.04 11.31
CA VAL A 78 2.92 14.91 11.33
C VAL A 78 3.31 13.97 12.48
N PHE A 79 4.24 13.05 12.23
CA PHE A 79 4.90 12.27 13.27
C PHE A 79 6.06 13.09 13.86
N MET A 80 6.06 13.24 15.17
CA MET A 80 7.07 14.03 15.90
C MET A 80 7.96 13.07 16.70
N PRO A 81 9.14 12.68 16.19
CA PRO A 81 10.06 11.84 16.93
C PRO A 81 10.70 12.61 18.10
N PRO A 82 11.23 11.92 19.13
CA PRO A 82 12.19 12.52 20.06
C PRO A 82 13.40 13.11 19.30
N SER A 83 13.97 14.22 19.80
CA SER A 83 14.98 15.00 19.07
C SER A 83 16.25 14.23 18.67
N SER A 84 16.61 13.16 19.40
CA SER A 84 17.77 12.31 19.12
C SER A 84 17.44 11.03 18.34
N ALA A 85 16.16 10.76 18.06
CA ALA A 85 15.73 9.50 17.48
C ALA A 85 15.94 9.48 15.96
N THR A 86 16.49 8.38 15.47
CA THR A 86 16.52 8.05 14.05
C THR A 86 15.41 7.05 13.73
N THR A 87 15.13 6.85 12.44
CA THR A 87 14.15 5.83 12.04
C THR A 87 14.57 4.43 12.52
N HIS A 88 15.85 4.09 12.48
CA HIS A 88 16.35 2.78 12.92
C HIS A 88 16.32 2.59 14.44
N THR A 89 16.55 3.65 15.22
CA THR A 89 16.47 3.53 16.69
C THR A 89 15.03 3.47 17.17
N LEU A 90 14.14 4.23 16.52
CA LEU A 90 12.73 4.30 16.93
C LEU A 90 11.90 3.13 16.38
N PHE A 91 12.23 2.66 15.17
CA PHE A 91 11.57 1.57 14.45
C PHE A 91 12.56 0.48 14.05
N PRO A 92 13.15 -0.24 15.01
CA PRO A 92 14.01 -1.38 14.71
C PRO A 92 13.24 -2.51 14.00
N ALA A 93 13.99 -3.50 13.51
CA ALA A 93 13.42 -4.75 13.05
C ALA A 93 12.69 -5.45 14.22
N GLY A 94 11.40 -5.68 14.08
CA GLY A 94 10.56 -6.39 15.06
C GLY A 94 9.60 -7.35 14.39
N THR A 95 9.21 -8.41 15.10
CA THR A 95 8.31 -9.44 14.58
C THR A 95 6.86 -9.05 14.83
N SER A 96 6.03 -9.04 13.79
CA SER A 96 4.58 -8.97 13.93
C SER A 96 4.02 -10.35 14.31
N LEU A 97 3.65 -10.51 15.58
CA LEU A 97 3.09 -11.74 16.13
C LEU A 97 1.63 -12.00 15.73
N ARG A 98 1.00 -11.06 15.02
CA ARG A 98 -0.39 -11.19 14.53
C ARG A 98 -0.47 -11.54 13.05
N ALA A 99 0.65 -11.47 12.34
CA ALA A 99 0.78 -11.97 10.98
C ALA A 99 0.96 -13.49 11.00
N ILE A 100 0.37 -14.18 10.02
CA ILE A 100 0.53 -15.63 9.83
C ILE A 100 0.99 -15.87 8.37
N PRO A 101 2.23 -16.33 8.14
CA PRO A 101 3.29 -16.56 9.13
C PRO A 101 3.80 -15.26 9.76
N GLU A 102 4.56 -15.38 10.85
CA GLU A 102 5.19 -14.23 11.51
C GLU A 102 6.11 -13.49 10.53
N VAL A 103 5.99 -12.15 10.46
CA VAL A 103 6.81 -11.32 9.56
C VAL A 103 7.57 -10.26 10.32
N THR A 104 8.82 -10.02 9.91
CA THR A 104 9.60 -8.89 10.42
C THR A 104 9.17 -7.59 9.74
N ARG A 105 9.03 -6.53 10.54
CA ARG A 105 8.61 -5.17 10.15
C ARG A 105 9.48 -4.14 10.87
N PHE A 106 9.38 -2.86 10.48
CA PHE A 106 9.97 -1.73 11.19
C PHE A 106 9.00 -1.28 12.31
N ILE A 107 9.06 -1.92 13.47
CA ILE A 107 8.07 -1.76 14.54
C ILE A 107 8.58 -0.75 15.56
N HIS A 108 7.73 0.18 15.98
CA HIS A 108 8.08 1.14 17.02
C HIS A 108 8.43 0.42 18.33
N HIS A 109 9.59 0.70 18.92
CA HIS A 109 10.07 -0.10 20.06
C HIS A 109 9.15 -0.03 21.30
N ASP A 110 8.51 1.12 21.55
CA ASP A 110 7.56 1.28 22.68
C ASP A 110 6.08 1.02 22.32
N ASP A 111 5.75 0.82 21.04
CA ASP A 111 4.36 0.63 20.62
C ASP A 111 4.30 -0.41 19.48
N PRO A 112 4.14 -1.70 19.80
CA PRO A 112 4.20 -2.78 18.81
C PRO A 112 3.08 -2.73 17.77
N ARG A 113 2.10 -1.82 17.92
CA ARG A 113 1.01 -1.59 16.94
C ARG A 113 1.29 -0.42 16.00
N THR A 114 2.48 0.19 16.10
CA THR A 114 2.93 1.31 15.27
C THR A 114 4.05 0.84 14.35
N PHE A 115 3.86 1.02 13.04
CA PHE A 115 4.74 0.48 11.99
C PHE A 115 5.20 1.58 11.02
N LEU A 116 6.48 1.55 10.63
CA LEU A 116 7.09 2.49 9.69
C LEU A 116 7.18 1.91 8.27
N ILE A 117 6.82 2.71 7.28
CA ILE A 117 7.03 2.41 5.85
C ILE A 117 7.86 3.55 5.24
N TYR A 118 8.95 3.20 4.56
CA TYR A 118 9.71 4.17 3.77
C TYR A 118 9.10 4.29 2.38
N THR A 119 9.02 5.50 1.83
CA THR A 119 8.46 5.76 0.50
C THR A 119 9.29 6.77 -0.25
N ASP A 120 9.41 6.60 -1.56
CA ASP A 120 10.11 7.55 -2.43
C ASP A 120 9.51 7.57 -3.86
N GLY A 121 9.67 8.70 -4.54
CA GLY A 121 9.30 8.89 -5.92
C GLY A 121 10.39 9.60 -6.73
N ALA A 122 10.95 8.89 -7.70
CA ALA A 122 11.99 9.42 -8.57
C ALA A 122 11.44 9.74 -9.96
N CYS A 123 12.01 10.76 -10.62
CA CYS A 123 11.74 11.06 -12.02
C CYS A 123 13.03 11.40 -12.77
N LEU A 124 13.38 10.58 -13.75
CA LEU A 124 14.40 10.87 -14.74
C LEU A 124 13.86 11.95 -15.69
N ASN A 125 14.71 12.91 -16.08
CA ASN A 125 14.33 14.05 -16.92
C ASN A 125 13.13 14.84 -16.36
N ASN A 126 13.05 15.00 -15.04
CA ASN A 126 11.95 15.71 -14.38
C ASN A 126 11.85 17.16 -14.89
N GLY A 127 10.68 17.53 -15.43
CA GLY A 127 10.44 18.84 -16.03
C GLY A 127 11.14 19.07 -17.37
N GLN A 128 11.74 18.03 -17.96
CA GLN A 128 12.37 18.05 -19.27
C GLN A 128 11.63 17.12 -20.23
N GLU A 129 12.11 16.98 -21.47
CA GLU A 129 11.53 16.07 -22.45
C GLU A 129 11.66 14.61 -22.03
N ASN A 130 10.63 13.81 -22.37
CA ASN A 130 10.54 12.39 -22.07
C ASN A 130 10.79 12.05 -20.59
N PRO A 131 10.02 12.64 -19.65
CA PRO A 131 10.16 12.33 -18.24
C PRO A 131 9.74 10.88 -17.95
N ARG A 132 10.50 10.20 -17.10
CA ARG A 132 10.22 8.83 -16.69
C ARG A 132 10.26 8.75 -15.17
N ALA A 133 9.12 8.49 -14.54
CA ALA A 133 9.04 8.40 -13.11
C ALA A 133 8.77 6.98 -12.62
N GLY A 134 9.22 6.69 -11.41
CA GLY A 134 9.05 5.42 -10.71
C GLY A 134 8.83 5.69 -9.23
N TRP A 135 8.08 4.80 -8.59
CA TRP A 135 7.71 4.91 -7.19
C TRP A 135 8.12 3.62 -6.46
N ALA A 136 8.46 3.74 -5.18
CA ALA A 136 8.79 2.58 -4.36
C ALA A 136 8.39 2.80 -2.91
N PHE A 137 8.13 1.69 -2.21
CA PHE A 137 8.03 1.68 -0.77
C PHE A 137 8.70 0.44 -0.16
N VAL A 138 9.38 0.62 0.97
CA VAL A 138 10.07 -0.42 1.74
C VAL A 138 9.32 -0.65 3.03
N PHE A 139 8.88 -1.88 3.26
CA PHE A 139 7.93 -2.23 4.32
C PHE A 139 8.44 -3.37 5.23
N ARG A 140 9.68 -3.81 5.05
CA ARG A 140 10.43 -4.62 6.02
C ARG A 140 11.94 -4.49 5.83
N PRO A 141 12.75 -4.76 6.87
CA PRO A 141 14.21 -4.80 6.73
C PRO A 141 14.65 -5.81 5.68
N ARG A 142 15.78 -5.53 5.00
CA ARG A 142 16.38 -6.42 4.00
C ARG A 142 16.62 -7.83 4.58
N GLN A 143 16.05 -8.84 3.92
CA GLN A 143 16.18 -10.26 4.26
C GLN A 143 16.44 -11.08 2.99
N SER A 144 17.23 -12.14 3.10
CA SER A 144 17.74 -12.92 1.94
C SER A 144 16.63 -13.54 1.09
N ASN A 145 15.51 -13.91 1.71
CA ASN A 145 14.49 -14.76 1.10
C ASN A 145 13.08 -14.12 1.13
N ALA A 146 12.99 -12.79 1.24
CA ALA A 146 11.71 -12.13 1.42
C ALA A 146 11.62 -10.80 0.65
N THR A 147 10.54 -10.60 -0.11
CA THR A 147 10.24 -9.33 -0.81
C THR A 147 10.16 -8.15 0.16
N THR A 148 11.16 -7.28 0.22
CA THR A 148 11.23 -6.22 1.25
C THR A 148 10.57 -4.90 0.86
N TYR A 149 10.31 -4.74 -0.43
CA TYR A 149 9.79 -3.53 -1.04
C TYR A 149 8.79 -3.86 -2.15
N VAL A 150 8.06 -2.84 -2.58
CA VAL A 150 7.33 -2.85 -3.85
C VAL A 150 7.75 -1.61 -4.61
N ALA A 151 8.04 -1.77 -5.89
CA ALA A 151 8.38 -0.68 -6.77
C ALA A 151 7.65 -0.84 -8.11
N GLY A 152 7.41 0.27 -8.79
CA GLY A 152 6.70 0.28 -10.05
C GLY A 152 7.02 1.51 -10.89
N ARG A 153 6.95 1.35 -12.21
CA ARG A 153 6.94 2.50 -13.11
C ARG A 153 5.67 3.31 -12.82
N LEU A 154 5.80 4.63 -12.73
CA LEU A 154 4.64 5.49 -12.58
C LEU A 154 3.77 5.40 -13.85
N GLU A 155 2.48 5.25 -13.62
CA GLU A 155 1.50 5.02 -14.69
C GLU A 155 1.15 6.32 -15.43
N ASN A 156 0.90 6.23 -16.73
CA ASN A 156 0.54 7.39 -17.56
C ASN A 156 -0.85 7.93 -17.21
N LYS A 157 -1.79 7.04 -16.87
CA LYS A 157 -3.11 7.40 -16.35
C LYS A 157 -3.15 7.32 -14.84
N GLY A 158 -3.83 8.30 -14.25
CA GLY A 158 -4.11 8.34 -12.82
C GLY A 158 -5.19 7.35 -12.38
N PRO A 159 -5.48 7.31 -11.06
CA PRO A 159 -6.47 6.41 -10.46
C PRO A 159 -7.90 6.59 -11.00
N PHE A 160 -8.17 7.68 -11.71
CA PHE A 160 -9.48 8.00 -12.30
C PHE A 160 -9.45 8.07 -13.83
N GLY A 161 -8.39 7.55 -14.46
CA GLY A 161 -8.24 7.49 -15.92
C GLY A 161 -7.66 8.74 -16.58
N ASP A 162 -7.44 9.82 -15.84
CA ASP A 162 -6.86 11.06 -16.36
C ASP A 162 -5.38 10.86 -16.75
N GLU A 163 -5.01 11.22 -17.98
CA GLU A 163 -3.61 11.28 -18.40
C GLU A 163 -2.88 12.43 -17.69
N GLN A 164 -1.69 12.14 -17.18
CA GLN A 164 -0.90 13.11 -16.42
C GLN A 164 0.59 12.99 -16.75
N SER A 165 1.29 14.12 -16.63
CA SER A 165 2.74 14.15 -16.81
C SER A 165 3.45 13.36 -15.70
N GLN A 166 4.49 12.63 -16.10
CA GLN A 166 5.40 11.93 -15.22
C GLN A 166 6.26 12.95 -14.47
N THR A 167 6.16 13.00 -13.14
CA THR A 167 6.96 13.90 -12.30
C THR A 167 7.35 13.22 -11.00
N SER A 168 8.40 13.70 -10.34
CA SER A 168 8.82 13.19 -9.03
C SER A 168 7.69 13.30 -8.01
N ASN A 169 7.07 14.47 -7.87
CA ASN A 169 5.97 14.71 -6.94
C ASN A 169 4.77 13.77 -7.16
N ARG A 170 4.51 13.37 -8.41
CA ARG A 170 3.45 12.41 -8.73
C ARG A 170 3.84 11.00 -8.28
N ALA A 171 5.09 10.60 -8.51
CA ALA A 171 5.62 9.32 -8.03
C ALA A 171 5.65 9.23 -6.49
N GLU A 172 5.98 10.32 -5.80
CA GLU A 172 5.95 10.39 -4.33
C GLU A 172 4.57 10.05 -3.76
N LEU A 173 3.52 10.70 -4.28
CA LEU A 173 2.14 10.41 -3.88
C LEU A 173 1.74 8.97 -4.20
N ARG A 174 2.15 8.49 -5.38
CA ARG A 174 1.84 7.15 -5.84
C ARG A 174 2.47 6.07 -4.96
N ALA A 175 3.68 6.28 -4.43
CA ALA A 175 4.34 5.36 -3.50
C ALA A 175 3.51 5.14 -2.24
N ILE A 176 3.02 6.21 -1.64
CA ILE A 176 2.20 6.17 -0.42
C ILE A 176 0.85 5.49 -0.67
N ILE A 177 0.17 5.86 -1.77
CA ILE A 177 -1.09 5.22 -2.17
C ILE A 177 -0.86 3.73 -2.42
N GLY A 178 0.26 3.37 -3.06
CA GLY A 178 0.67 2.00 -3.29
C GLY A 178 0.79 1.24 -1.96
N ALA A 179 1.51 1.80 -0.99
CA ALA A 179 1.67 1.19 0.33
C ALA A 179 0.35 1.05 1.09
N LEU A 180 -0.52 2.06 1.05
CA LEU A 180 -1.86 2.01 1.67
C LEU A 180 -2.78 0.97 1.01
N ARG A 181 -2.61 0.71 -0.29
CA ARG A 181 -3.44 -0.25 -1.05
C ARG A 181 -2.84 -1.64 -1.17
N PHE A 182 -1.59 -1.82 -0.73
CA PHE A 182 -0.83 -3.04 -0.89
C PHE A 182 -1.47 -4.25 -0.20
N ARG A 183 -1.88 -4.06 1.06
CA ARG A 183 -2.44 -5.13 1.89
C ARG A 183 -3.20 -4.56 3.09
N ASN A 184 -3.83 -5.44 3.86
CA ASN A 184 -4.50 -5.06 5.09
C ASN A 184 -3.55 -5.02 6.30
N TRP A 185 -2.89 -3.88 6.53
CA TRP A 185 -2.01 -3.64 7.68
C TRP A 185 -2.69 -3.84 9.05
N ASN A 186 -4.00 -3.58 9.20
CA ASN A 186 -4.73 -3.91 10.42
C ASN A 186 -4.76 -5.43 10.68
N GLY A 187 -4.78 -6.24 9.62
CA GLY A 187 -4.72 -7.70 9.70
C GLY A 187 -3.41 -8.20 10.32
N GLU A 188 -2.31 -7.45 10.14
CA GLU A 188 -1.02 -7.71 10.80
C GLU A 188 -0.95 -7.11 12.22
N GLY A 189 -2.06 -6.61 12.78
CA GLY A 189 -2.11 -6.09 14.15
C GLY A 189 -1.77 -4.61 14.33
N PHE A 190 -1.48 -3.90 13.25
CA PHE A 190 -1.13 -2.48 13.31
C PHE A 190 -2.38 -1.59 13.42
N THR A 191 -2.27 -0.54 14.22
CA THR A 191 -3.30 0.51 14.35
C THR A 191 -2.76 1.89 13.99
N ARG A 192 -1.46 1.98 13.68
CA ARG A 192 -0.81 3.21 13.25
C ARG A 192 0.26 2.93 12.21
N LEU A 193 0.22 3.66 11.10
CA LEU A 193 1.28 3.70 10.09
C LEU A 193 1.98 5.04 10.12
N VAL A 194 3.30 5.00 10.09
CA VAL A 194 4.16 6.17 9.90
C VAL A 194 4.83 6.04 8.54
N PHE A 195 4.58 7.00 7.65
CA PHE A 195 5.26 7.08 6.36
C PHE A 195 6.50 7.97 6.48
N ALA A 196 7.68 7.37 6.35
CA ALA A 196 8.94 8.08 6.23
C ALA A 196 9.19 8.43 4.77
N THR A 197 9.37 9.71 4.48
CA THR A 197 9.70 10.24 3.15
C THR A 197 10.58 11.46 3.30
N ASP A 198 11.46 11.70 2.33
CA ASP A 198 12.20 12.95 2.24
C ASP A 198 11.45 14.03 1.42
N SER A 199 10.22 13.77 0.99
CA SER A 199 9.39 14.73 0.24
C SER A 199 8.66 15.70 1.16
N GLU A 200 9.15 16.95 1.23
CA GLU A 200 8.42 18.02 1.91
C GLU A 200 7.06 18.31 1.25
N TYR A 201 6.98 18.12 -0.07
CA TYR A 201 5.74 18.26 -0.84
C TYR A 201 4.65 17.32 -0.32
N VAL A 202 4.98 16.04 -0.07
CA VAL A 202 4.04 15.09 0.52
C VAL A 202 3.69 15.51 1.94
N VAL A 203 4.69 15.72 2.80
CA VAL A 203 4.46 15.90 4.24
C VAL A 203 3.62 17.15 4.51
N LYS A 204 4.00 18.29 3.93
CA LYS A 204 3.22 19.53 4.07
C LYS A 204 1.92 19.49 3.27
N GLY A 205 1.92 18.84 2.11
CA GLY A 205 0.72 18.68 1.29
C GLY A 205 -0.38 17.95 2.03
N ALA A 206 -0.06 16.79 2.61
CA ALA A 206 -1.00 15.93 3.32
C ALA A 206 -1.45 16.51 4.67
N THR A 207 -0.54 17.13 5.42
CA THR A 207 -0.82 17.55 6.81
C THR A 207 -1.23 19.01 6.97
N ALA A 208 -0.99 19.86 5.96
CA ALA A 208 -1.30 21.29 6.03
C ALA A 208 -2.04 21.81 4.79
N TRP A 209 -1.47 21.66 3.58
CA TRP A 209 -1.96 22.39 2.40
C TRP A 209 -3.29 21.89 1.88
N VAL A 210 -3.54 20.57 1.90
CA VAL A 210 -4.78 19.99 1.35
C VAL A 210 -6.04 20.56 1.99
N SER A 211 -6.00 20.87 3.30
CA SER A 211 -7.12 21.52 4.00
C SER A 211 -7.46 22.90 3.40
N GLY A 212 -6.43 23.65 3.00
CA GLY A 212 -6.56 24.94 2.33
C GLY A 212 -7.03 24.79 0.88
N TRP A 213 -6.50 23.80 0.16
CA TRP A 213 -6.92 23.51 -1.21
C TRP A 213 -8.39 23.12 -1.28
N LEU A 214 -8.86 22.24 -0.40
CA LEU A 214 -10.27 21.83 -0.33
C LEU A 214 -11.19 23.03 -0.11
N ARG A 215 -10.84 23.90 0.85
CA ARG A 215 -11.59 25.13 1.14
C ARG A 215 -11.66 26.10 -0.04
N LYS A 216 -10.61 26.11 -0.87
CA LYS A 216 -10.49 26.95 -2.07
C LYS A 216 -10.94 26.26 -3.35
N GLY A 217 -11.57 25.09 -3.26
CA GLY A 217 -12.03 24.33 -4.43
C GLY A 217 -10.89 23.83 -5.33
N TRP A 218 -9.85 23.25 -4.72
CA TRP A 218 -8.63 22.78 -5.38
C TRP A 218 -7.82 23.86 -6.09
N LYS A 219 -7.69 25.02 -5.45
CA LYS A 219 -6.82 26.13 -5.87
C LYS A 219 -5.70 26.40 -4.88
N THR A 220 -4.54 26.79 -5.40
CA THR A 220 -3.37 27.21 -4.63
C THR A 220 -3.60 28.59 -3.98
N SER A 221 -2.64 29.07 -3.18
CA SER A 221 -2.65 30.45 -2.68
C SER A 221 -2.58 31.50 -3.78
N SER A 222 -1.92 31.19 -4.91
CA SER A 222 -1.85 32.05 -6.10
C SER A 222 -3.11 32.00 -6.97
N GLY A 223 -4.06 31.09 -6.68
CA GLY A 223 -5.31 30.93 -7.44
C GLY A 223 -5.23 29.91 -8.58
N ASP A 224 -4.06 29.34 -8.84
CA ASP A 224 -3.84 28.28 -9.82
C ASP A 224 -4.50 26.97 -9.42
N ARG A 225 -4.74 26.10 -10.39
CA ARG A 225 -5.20 24.73 -10.12
C ARG A 225 -4.10 23.94 -9.40
N VAL A 226 -4.49 23.20 -8.36
CA VAL A 226 -3.58 22.30 -7.65
C VAL A 226 -3.14 21.17 -8.58
N LYS A 227 -1.82 20.97 -8.70
CA LYS A 227 -1.22 19.85 -9.46
C LYS A 227 -1.44 18.52 -8.73
N ASN A 228 -1.46 17.41 -9.48
CA ASN A 228 -1.63 16.05 -8.96
C ASN A 228 -2.91 15.85 -8.15
N ARG A 229 -3.97 16.62 -8.47
CA ARG A 229 -5.25 16.57 -7.75
C ARG A 229 -5.84 15.16 -7.70
N ASP A 230 -5.75 14.41 -8.79
CA ASP A 230 -6.22 13.04 -8.88
C ASP A 230 -5.59 12.13 -7.82
N LEU A 231 -4.27 12.20 -7.64
CA LEU A 231 -3.59 11.42 -6.60
C LEU A 231 -3.87 11.95 -5.20
N TRP A 232 -4.01 13.27 -5.02
CA TRP A 232 -4.43 13.80 -3.72
C TRP A 232 -5.83 13.34 -3.34
N GLU A 233 -6.79 13.37 -4.27
CA GLU A 233 -8.14 12.85 -4.06
C GLU A 233 -8.12 11.35 -3.73
N ALA A 234 -7.29 10.55 -4.43
CA ALA A 234 -7.12 9.14 -4.13
C ALA A 234 -6.48 8.89 -2.76
N LEU A 235 -5.44 9.66 -2.39
CA LEU A 235 -4.82 9.58 -1.07
C LEU A 235 -5.84 9.87 0.03
N LEU A 236 -6.63 10.95 -0.10
CA LEU A 236 -7.69 11.26 0.85
C LEU A 236 -8.70 10.12 0.98
N GLY A 237 -9.02 9.44 -0.13
CA GLY A 237 -9.93 8.29 -0.13
C GLY A 237 -9.36 7.11 0.68
N GLU A 238 -8.07 6.82 0.51
CA GLU A 238 -7.40 5.79 1.32
C GLU A 238 -7.31 6.19 2.80
N LEU A 239 -7.04 7.45 3.12
CA LEU A 239 -7.01 7.93 4.51
C LEU A 239 -8.37 7.74 5.20
N GLU A 240 -9.47 8.07 4.52
CA GLU A 240 -10.83 7.89 5.02
C GLU A 240 -11.15 6.41 5.20
N ARG A 241 -10.79 5.57 4.23
CA ARG A 241 -10.95 4.11 4.30
C ARG A 241 -10.22 3.53 5.51
N TRP A 242 -8.95 3.87 5.70
CA TRP A 242 -8.15 3.38 6.82
C TRP A 242 -8.66 3.87 8.17
N ASN A 243 -9.16 5.10 8.25
CA ASN A 243 -9.75 5.64 9.47
C ASN A 243 -11.01 4.89 9.92
N VAL A 244 -11.85 4.42 8.99
CA VAL A 244 -13.01 3.55 9.32
C VAL A 244 -12.55 2.24 9.99
N HIS A 245 -11.37 1.74 9.62
CA HIS A 245 -10.75 0.57 10.24
C HIS A 245 -9.88 0.89 11.47
N GLY A 246 -9.96 2.11 12.00
CA GLY A 246 -9.23 2.53 13.19
C GLY A 246 -7.71 2.69 12.99
N MET A 247 -7.25 2.76 11.74
CA MET A 247 -5.84 2.99 11.42
C MET A 247 -5.52 4.48 11.42
N ARG A 248 -4.53 4.88 12.22
CA ARG A 248 -3.98 6.24 12.24
C ARG A 248 -2.83 6.37 11.25
N ILE A 249 -2.87 7.35 10.37
CA ILE A 249 -1.81 7.62 9.39
C ILE A 249 -1.05 8.87 9.79
N GLN A 250 0.28 8.76 9.84
CA GLN A 250 1.17 9.88 10.13
C GLN A 250 2.31 9.97 9.11
N PHE A 251 2.83 11.18 8.89
CA PHE A 251 3.93 11.44 7.99
C PHE A 251 5.15 11.95 8.76
N TRP A 252 6.31 11.34 8.50
CA TRP A 252 7.58 11.75 9.05
C TRP A 252 8.48 12.25 7.90
N LYS A 253 8.77 13.55 7.90
CA LYS A 253 9.82 14.10 7.04
C LYS A 253 11.18 13.64 7.57
N ILE A 254 11.88 12.82 6.78
CA ILE A 254 13.22 12.34 7.13
C ILE A 254 14.30 13.01 6.25
N PRO A 255 15.57 13.00 6.69
CA PRO A 255 16.70 13.32 5.85
C PRO A 255 16.83 12.33 4.68
N ARG A 256 17.35 12.79 3.54
CA ARG A 256 17.43 11.97 2.31
C ARG A 256 18.38 10.78 2.47
N GLU A 257 19.45 10.98 3.23
CA GLU A 257 20.42 9.94 3.58
C GLU A 257 19.82 8.77 4.37
N TRP A 258 18.63 8.92 4.94
CA TRP A 258 17.90 7.83 5.61
C TRP A 258 16.93 7.10 4.66
N ASN A 259 16.67 7.62 3.46
CA ASN A 259 15.72 7.08 2.50
C ASN A 259 16.38 6.44 1.27
N ILE A 260 17.68 6.10 1.36
CA ILE A 260 18.50 5.67 0.21
C ILE A 260 17.88 4.47 -0.51
N GLU A 261 17.45 3.44 0.23
CA GLU A 261 16.89 2.22 -0.36
C GLU A 261 15.64 2.52 -1.21
N ALA A 262 14.70 3.33 -0.68
CA ALA A 262 13.48 3.68 -1.41
C ALA A 262 13.79 4.55 -2.65
N ASP A 263 14.72 5.51 -2.54
CA ASP A 263 15.17 6.36 -3.66
C ASP A 263 15.83 5.55 -4.78
N GLU A 264 16.70 4.59 -4.45
CA GLU A 264 17.34 3.72 -5.43
C GLU A 264 16.32 2.85 -6.16
N LEU A 265 15.38 2.25 -5.43
CA LEU A 265 14.31 1.42 -5.98
C LEU A 265 13.37 2.23 -6.89
N ALA A 266 13.01 3.46 -6.50
CA ALA A 266 12.18 4.34 -7.30
C ALA A 266 12.89 4.75 -8.60
N LYS A 267 14.20 5.05 -8.53
CA LYS A 267 15.04 5.35 -9.71
C LYS A 267 15.17 4.16 -10.65
N GLU A 268 15.34 2.95 -10.11
CA GLU A 268 15.38 1.73 -10.89
C GLU A 268 14.04 1.51 -11.61
N ALA A 269 12.93 1.62 -10.88
CA ALA A 269 11.59 1.47 -11.43
C ALA A 269 11.27 2.49 -12.52
N ALA A 270 11.81 3.72 -12.42
CA ALA A 270 11.69 4.74 -13.46
C ALA A 270 12.31 4.32 -14.81
N ARG A 271 13.30 3.42 -14.80
CA ARG A 271 13.93 2.85 -16.00
C ARG A 271 13.16 1.66 -16.59
N GLY A 272 12.14 1.16 -15.89
CA GLY A 272 11.29 0.07 -16.35
C GLY A 272 10.42 0.44 -17.55
N THR A 273 9.72 -0.56 -18.10
CA THR A 273 8.78 -0.39 -19.23
C THR A 273 7.64 0.56 -18.86
N ASN A 274 7.09 1.24 -19.86
CA ASN A 274 5.92 2.09 -19.63
C ASN A 274 4.73 1.25 -19.16
N ASN A 275 3.95 1.83 -18.26
CA ASN A 275 2.68 1.28 -17.82
C ASN A 275 1.62 2.35 -18.02
N ASP A 276 0.54 2.00 -18.71
CA ASP A 276 -0.48 2.98 -19.07
C ASP A 276 -1.56 3.08 -17.99
N GLU A 277 -1.99 1.96 -17.43
CA GLU A 277 -3.13 1.88 -16.53
C GLU A 277 -2.70 1.87 -15.07
N PHE A 278 -3.44 2.60 -14.22
CA PHE A 278 -3.20 2.63 -12.78
C PHE A 278 -3.37 1.24 -12.17
N THR A 279 -2.30 0.66 -11.61
CA THR A 279 -2.34 -0.70 -11.07
C THR A 279 -2.43 -0.72 -9.56
N GLN A 280 -3.12 -1.73 -9.02
CA GLN A 280 -3.09 -1.98 -7.59
C GLN A 280 -1.95 -2.95 -7.27
N PRO A 281 -0.93 -2.55 -6.50
CA PRO A 281 0.02 -3.51 -5.95
C PRO A 281 -0.75 -4.39 -4.96
N LEU A 282 -0.70 -5.71 -5.12
CA LEU A 282 -1.29 -6.66 -4.18
C LEU A 282 -0.17 -7.44 -3.52
N GLY A 283 -0.16 -7.40 -2.18
CA GLY A 283 0.83 -8.08 -1.36
C GLY A 283 0.20 -9.16 -0.52
N VAL A 284 0.88 -10.29 -0.40
CA VAL A 284 0.49 -11.40 0.48
C VAL A 284 1.53 -11.54 1.58
N LEU A 285 1.15 -12.03 2.76
CA LEU A 285 2.14 -12.59 3.69
C LEU A 285 2.76 -13.81 3.01
N CYS A 286 4.08 -13.79 2.87
CA CYS A 286 4.89 -14.95 2.53
C CYS A 286 5.46 -15.48 3.84
#